data_AF-A0A645J2E4-F1
#
_entry.id   AF-A0A645J2E4-F1
#
_cell.length_a   1.000
_cell.length_b   1.000
_cell.length_c   1.000
_cell.angle_alpha   90.00
_cell.angle_beta   90.00
_cell.angle_gamma   90.00
#
_symmetry.space_group_name_H-M   'P 1'
#
loop_
_entity.id
_entity.type
_entity.pdbx_description
1 polymer ?
#
loop_
_entity_poly.entity_id
_entity_poly.type
_entity_poly.pdbx_seq_one_letter_code
_entity_poly.pdbx_strand_id
1 'polypeptide(L)'
;MISLTILFPLASAYLVEPFLREAFHNTIPAIISTGNMNIMMMMLCVIVILPIAVRLLTFGKKNKIVISYMGGANAGNDRSFTDSFGENKPLYLANWYMEDYFGEKRILKPSLILATAALVTLMVIVIGGAL
;
A
#
# COMPACT_ATOMS: atom_id res chain seq x y z
N MET A 1 0.14 -11.96 -6.04
CA MET A 1 -0.69 -10.74 -5.88
C MET A 1 -1.06 -10.13 -7.24
N ILE A 2 -0.11 -9.64 -8.05
CA ILE A 2 -0.40 -9.03 -9.38
C ILE A 2 -1.15 -9.96 -10.33
N SER A 3 -0.75 -11.24 -10.41
CA SER A 3 -1.41 -12.23 -11.28
C SER A 3 -2.89 -12.46 -10.91
N LEU A 4 -3.23 -12.43 -9.62
CA LEU A 4 -4.61 -12.56 -9.13
C LEU A 4 -5.46 -11.37 -9.60
N THR A 5 -4.92 -10.16 -9.53
CA THR A 5 -5.59 -8.91 -9.96
C THR A 5 -5.85 -8.91 -11.47
N ILE A 6 -4.97 -9.53 -12.26
CA ILE A 6 -5.14 -9.66 -13.71
C ILE A 6 -6.16 -10.72 -14.08
N LEU A 7 -6.19 -11.84 -13.35
CA LEU A 7 -7.14 -12.93 -13.61
C LEU A 7 -8.56 -12.63 -13.11
N PHE A 8 -8.70 -11.74 -12.11
CA PHE A 8 -9.98 -11.47 -11.46
C PHE A 8 -11.11 -11.01 -12.41
N PRO A 9 -10.90 -10.08 -13.37
CA PRO A 9 -11.95 -9.71 -14.33
C PRO A 9 -12.43 -10.89 -15.18
N LEU A 10 -11.50 -11.76 -15.57
CA LEU A 10 -11.80 -12.97 -16.35
C LEU A 10 -12.57 -13.99 -15.50
N ALA A 11 -12.10 -14.25 -14.28
CA ALA A 11 -12.77 -15.12 -13.34
C ALA A 11 -14.18 -14.60 -12.98
N SER A 12 -14.34 -13.28 -12.86
CA SER A 12 -15.64 -12.67 -12.61
C SER A 12 -16.64 -12.96 -13.73
N ALA A 13 -16.25 -12.73 -14.99
CA ALA A 13 -17.12 -12.93 -16.15
C ALA A 13 -17.46 -14.41 -16.41
N TYR A 14 -16.50 -15.31 -16.23
CA TYR A 14 -16.63 -16.71 -16.66
C TYR A 14 -16.93 -17.70 -15.54
N LEU A 15 -16.71 -17.35 -14.27
CA LEU A 15 -16.96 -18.24 -13.13
C LEU A 15 -17.97 -17.64 -12.15
N VAL A 16 -17.75 -16.40 -11.71
CA VAL A 16 -18.56 -15.80 -10.63
C VAL A 16 -19.95 -15.41 -11.11
N GLU A 17 -20.05 -14.67 -12.22
CA GLU A 17 -21.34 -14.29 -12.79
C GLU A 17 -22.24 -15.47 -13.19
N PRO A 18 -21.78 -16.50 -13.93
CA PRO A 18 -22.64 -17.63 -14.28
C PRO A 18 -23.05 -18.45 -13.07
N PHE A 19 -22.14 -18.68 -12.11
CA PHE A 19 -22.47 -19.39 -10.87
C PHE A 19 -23.57 -18.68 -10.07
N LEU A 20 -23.51 -17.35 -9.96
CA LEU A 20 -24.53 -16.57 -9.27
C LEU A 20 -25.87 -16.58 -10.03
N ARG A 21 -25.85 -16.57 -11.36
CA ARG A 21 -27.06 -16.67 -12.19
C ARG A 21 -27.77 -18.02 -12.02
N GLU A 22 -27.00 -19.10 -11.98
CA GLU A 22 -27.52 -20.46 -11.77
C GLU A 22 -28.05 -20.66 -10.34
N ALA A 23 -27.33 -20.20 -9.32
CA ALA A 23 -27.70 -20.43 -7.93
C ALA A 23 -28.96 -19.67 -7.49
N PHE A 24 -29.17 -18.44 -8.00
CA PHE A 24 -30.23 -17.56 -7.51
C PHE A 24 -31.42 -17.37 -8.47
N HIS A 25 -31.39 -17.99 -9.66
CA HIS A 25 -32.49 -18.09 -10.65
C HIS A 25 -33.22 -16.77 -11.00
N ASN A 26 -32.67 -15.62 -10.65
CA ASN A 26 -33.18 -14.29 -10.95
C ASN A 26 -32.04 -13.45 -11.54
N THR A 27 -32.38 -12.47 -12.37
CA THR A 27 -31.44 -11.43 -12.80
C THR A 27 -31.12 -10.53 -11.61
N ILE A 28 -30.28 -11.01 -10.69
CA ILE A 28 -29.73 -10.18 -9.62
C ILE A 28 -29.05 -9.00 -10.32
N PRO A 29 -29.39 -7.74 -9.99
CA PRO A 29 -28.70 -6.58 -10.56
C PRO A 29 -27.21 -6.75 -10.28
N ALA A 30 -26.39 -6.61 -11.32
CA ALA A 30 -24.96 -6.88 -11.26
C ALA A 30 -24.34 -6.18 -10.02
N ILE A 31 -23.98 -6.98 -9.02
CA ILE A 31 -23.38 -6.50 -7.75
C ILE A 31 -22.11 -5.70 -8.06
N ILE A 32 -21.47 -6.04 -9.19
CA ILE A 32 -20.41 -5.27 -9.84
C ILE A 32 -20.98 -4.72 -11.15
N SER A 33 -21.34 -3.43 -11.16
CA SER A 33 -21.76 -2.74 -12.38
C SER A 33 -20.69 -2.84 -13.47
N THR A 34 -21.10 -2.93 -14.74
CA THR A 34 -20.20 -2.87 -15.91
C THR A 34 -19.24 -1.67 -15.85
N GLY A 35 -19.69 -0.55 -15.25
CA GLY A 35 -18.84 0.61 -15.00
C GLY A 35 -17.65 0.30 -14.09
N ASN A 36 -17.86 -0.48 -13.02
CA ASN A 36 -16.79 -0.88 -12.10
C ASN A 36 -15.81 -1.84 -12.78
N MET A 37 -16.30 -2.75 -13.62
CA MET A 37 -15.45 -3.66 -14.40
C MET A 37 -14.56 -2.91 -15.40
N ASN A 38 -15.11 -1.90 -16.07
CA ASN A 38 -14.35 -1.03 -16.97
C ASN A 38 -13.28 -0.21 -16.22
N ILE A 39 -13.61 0.31 -15.03
CA ILE A 39 -12.65 1.03 -14.19
C ILE A 39 -11.51 0.12 -13.75
N MET A 40 -11.80 -1.11 -13.30
CA MET A 40 -10.78 -2.09 -12.93
C MET A 40 -9.85 -2.44 -14.10
N MET A 41 -10.40 -2.61 -15.32
CA MET A 41 -9.60 -2.82 -16.53
C MET A 41 -8.70 -1.62 -16.85
N MET A 42 -9.22 -0.39 -16.78
CA MET A 42 -8.42 0.82 -16.98
C MET A 42 -7.28 0.93 -15.96
N MET A 43 -7.55 0.67 -14.68
CA MET A 43 -6.53 0.68 -13.62
C MET A 43 -5.42 -0.35 -13.87
N LEU A 44 -5.76 -1.55 -14.33
CA LEU A 44 -4.80 -2.59 -14.67
C LEU A 44 -3.88 -2.14 -15.81
N CYS A 45 -4.44 -1.54 -16.87
CA CYS A 45 -3.65 -0.96 -17.96
C CYS A 45 -2.67 0.09 -17.44
N VAL A 46 -3.10 1.00 -16.56
CA VAL A 46 -2.24 2.02 -15.96
C VAL A 46 -1.09 1.41 -15.16
N ILE A 47 -1.35 0.36 -14.38
CA ILE A 47 -0.32 -0.35 -13.60
C ILE A 47 0.79 -0.90 -14.50
N VAL A 48 0.47 -1.36 -15.71
CA VAL A 48 1.44 -1.86 -16.69
C VAL A 48 2.14 -0.73 -17.44
N ILE A 49 1.38 0.30 -17.86
CA ILE A 49 1.89 1.42 -18.64
C ILE A 49 2.86 2.27 -17.81
N LEU A 50 2.54 2.55 -16.54
CA LEU A 50 3.32 3.44 -15.68
C LEU A 50 4.80 3.04 -15.53
N PRO A 51 5.19 1.79 -15.19
CA PRO A 51 6.59 1.41 -15.10
C PRO A 51 7.30 1.47 -16.46
N ILE A 52 6.61 1.14 -17.56
CA ILE A 52 7.16 1.23 -18.91
C ILE A 52 7.41 2.70 -19.27
N ALA A 53 6.44 3.58 -19.03
CA ALA A 53 6.54 5.02 -19.28
C ALA A 53 7.66 5.64 -18.44
N VAL A 54 7.74 5.34 -17.14
CA VAL A 54 8.83 5.79 -16.26
C VAL A 54 10.17 5.30 -16.79
N ARG A 55 10.28 4.03 -17.21
CA ARG A 55 11.51 3.47 -17.77
C ARG A 55 11.92 4.17 -19.06
N LEU A 56 10.98 4.48 -19.95
CA LEU A 56 11.24 5.23 -21.19
C LEU A 56 11.68 6.67 -20.90
N LEU A 57 11.01 7.36 -19.98
CA LEU A 57 11.32 8.75 -19.61
C LEU A 57 12.63 8.91 -18.83
N THR A 58 13.05 7.86 -18.12
CA THR A 58 14.32 7.84 -17.37
C THR A 58 15.45 7.17 -18.14
N PHE A 59 15.19 6.63 -19.33
CA PHE A 59 16.19 5.97 -20.15
C PHE A 59 17.31 6.94 -20.52
N GLY A 60 18.55 6.56 -20.21
CA GLY A 60 19.73 7.40 -20.50
C GLY A 60 19.99 8.55 -19.52
N LYS A 61 19.13 8.77 -18.52
CA LYS A 61 19.44 9.73 -17.45
C LYS A 61 20.55 9.16 -16.57
N LYS A 62 21.71 9.82 -16.56
CA LYS A 62 22.77 9.55 -15.59
C LYS A 62 22.37 10.22 -14.28
N ASN A 63 22.11 9.42 -13.25
CA ASN A 63 21.92 9.95 -11.91
C ASN A 63 23.25 10.58 -11.46
N LYS A 64 23.29 11.91 -11.36
CA LYS A 64 24.43 12.60 -10.75
C LYS A 64 24.35 12.34 -9.25
N ILE A 65 25.28 11.52 -8.75
CA ILE A 65 25.47 11.36 -7.31
C ILE A 65 26.01 12.69 -6.81
N VAL A 66 25.15 13.47 -6.19
CA VAL A 66 25.52 14.70 -5.47
C VAL A 66 25.62 14.36 -4.00
N ILE A 67 26.61 14.95 -3.33
CA ILE A 67 26.71 14.86 -1.87
C ILE A 67 25.41 15.37 -1.24
N SER A 68 24.96 14.69 -0.18
CA SER A 68 23.69 15.05 0.45
C SER A 68 23.85 16.38 1.18
N TYR A 69 22.99 17.36 0.92
CA TYR A 69 23.07 18.67 1.58
C TYR A 69 22.54 18.56 3.01
N MET A 70 23.42 18.74 4.00
CA MET A 70 23.10 18.59 5.43
C MET A 70 22.73 19.90 6.13
N GLY A 71 22.46 20.97 5.37
CA GLY A 71 22.18 22.29 5.95
C GLY A 71 23.42 23.03 6.48
N GLY A 72 24.63 22.62 6.06
CA GLY A 72 25.90 23.19 6.53
C GLY A 72 27.11 22.70 5.73
N ALA A 73 28.31 22.93 6.26
CA ALA A 73 29.55 22.42 5.67
C ALA A 73 29.64 20.90 5.90
N ASN A 74 29.64 20.13 4.82
CA ASN A 74 29.71 18.67 4.88
C ASN A 74 31.14 18.23 5.24
N ALA A 75 31.31 17.30 6.19
CA ALA A 75 32.63 16.91 6.71
C ALA A 75 33.42 15.96 5.77
N GLY A 76 33.11 15.98 4.47
CA GLY A 76 33.70 15.11 3.45
C GLY A 76 33.13 13.68 3.41
N ASN A 77 32.12 13.37 4.23
CA ASN A 77 31.37 12.13 4.17
C ASN A 77 29.87 12.42 4.09
N ASP A 78 29.09 11.58 3.41
CA ASP A 78 27.63 11.79 3.26
C ASP A 78 26.83 11.48 4.54
N ARG A 79 27.46 11.56 5.72
CA ARG A 79 26.82 11.24 7.02
C ARG A 79 27.11 12.23 8.16
N SER A 80 27.91 13.27 7.97
CA SER A 80 28.28 14.17 9.06
C SER A 80 28.59 15.58 8.57
N PHE A 81 28.25 16.56 9.39
CA PHE A 81 28.40 17.98 9.08
C PHE A 81 29.21 18.69 10.18
N THR A 82 29.85 19.78 9.82
CA THR A 82 30.56 20.66 10.75
C THR A 82 29.56 21.58 11.44
N ASP A 83 29.47 21.47 12.76
CA ASP A 83 28.66 22.37 13.59
C ASP A 83 29.27 23.79 13.61
N SER A 84 28.51 24.77 14.06
CA SER A 84 28.92 26.15 14.32
C SER A 84 30.19 26.30 15.17
N PHE A 85 30.49 25.32 16.03
CA PHE A 85 31.72 25.28 16.83
C PHE A 85 32.92 24.62 16.12
N GLY A 86 32.77 24.19 14.85
CA GLY A 86 33.83 23.53 14.09
C GLY A 86 33.97 22.02 14.33
N GLU A 87 33.15 21.46 15.22
CA GLU A 87 33.16 20.04 15.56
C GLU A 87 32.37 19.20 14.54
N ASN A 88 32.83 17.96 14.30
CA ASN A 88 32.13 17.05 13.41
C ASN A 88 30.94 16.38 14.13
N LYS A 89 29.73 16.57 13.62
CA LYS A 89 28.49 15.97 14.16
C LYS A 89 27.87 15.01 13.16
N PRO A 90 27.53 13.77 13.57
CA PRO A 90 26.82 12.84 12.71
C PRO A 90 25.41 13.36 12.42
N LEU A 91 24.99 13.28 11.16
CA LEU A 91 23.63 13.52 10.75
C LEU A 91 22.76 12.35 11.23
N TYR A 92 21.81 12.65 12.10
CA TYR A 92 20.76 11.70 12.50
C TYR A 92 19.41 12.26 12.11
N LEU A 93 18.54 11.41 11.57
CA LEU A 93 17.15 11.78 11.36
C LEU A 93 16.43 11.69 12.71
N ALA A 94 16.20 12.84 13.32
CA ALA A 94 15.26 12.95 14.43
C ALA A 94 13.85 12.90 13.86
N ASN A 95 13.25 11.71 13.79
CA ASN A 95 11.85 11.59 13.42
C ASN A 95 10.97 11.80 14.66
N TRP A 96 9.89 12.54 14.49
CA TRP A 96 8.87 12.72 15.53
C TRP A 96 7.91 11.51 15.64
N TYR A 97 8.38 10.30 15.34
CA TYR A 97 7.57 9.10 15.47
C TYR A 97 7.38 8.65 16.92
N MET A 98 8.05 9.31 17.87
CA MET A 98 7.96 9.01 19.30
C MET A 98 8.04 7.50 19.52
N GLU A 99 9.01 6.84 18.91
CA GLU A 99 9.07 5.37 18.86
C GLU A 99 9.09 4.73 20.25
N ASP A 100 9.60 5.47 21.23
CA ASP A 100 9.53 5.11 22.64
C ASP A 100 8.09 5.05 23.17
N TYR A 101 7.18 5.92 22.74
CA TYR A 101 5.78 5.93 23.19
C TYR A 101 4.85 5.15 22.24
N PHE A 102 5.00 5.35 20.94
CA PHE A 102 4.14 4.86 19.87
C PHE A 102 4.84 3.87 18.93
N GLY A 103 5.92 3.24 19.37
CA GLY A 103 6.62 2.23 18.59
C GLY A 103 5.73 1.04 18.25
N GLU A 104 5.97 0.45 17.08
CA GLU A 104 5.22 -0.68 16.55
C GLU A 104 5.04 -1.80 17.57
N LYS A 105 6.11 -2.17 18.28
CA LYS A 105 6.08 -3.24 19.31
C LYS A 105 5.09 -2.96 20.45
N ARG A 106 4.85 -1.68 20.77
CA ARG A 106 3.95 -1.26 21.86
C ARG A 106 2.51 -1.14 21.38
N ILE A 107 2.27 -0.63 20.16
CA ILE A 107 0.92 -0.45 19.60
C ILE A 107 0.35 -1.76 19.04
N LEU A 108 1.20 -2.63 18.48
CA LEU A 108 0.75 -3.81 17.75
C LEU A 108 -0.01 -4.81 18.64
N LYS A 109 0.45 -5.01 19.88
CA LYS A 109 -0.22 -5.93 20.81
C LYS A 109 -1.66 -5.49 21.17
N PRO A 110 -1.90 -4.26 21.68
CA PRO A 110 -3.25 -3.82 22.02
C PRO A 110 -4.15 -3.69 20.77
N SER A 111 -3.60 -3.27 19.63
CA SER A 111 -4.38 -3.19 18.39
C SER A 111 -4.82 -4.56 17.90
N LEU A 112 -3.95 -5.58 17.98
CA LEU A 112 -4.30 -6.95 17.63
C LEU A 112 -5.43 -7.48 18.54
N ILE A 113 -5.33 -7.26 19.85
CA ILE A 113 -6.36 -7.69 20.82
C ILE A 113 -7.71 -7.05 20.49
N LEU A 114 -7.73 -5.72 20.25
CA LEU A 114 -8.95 -5.01 19.88
C LEU A 114 -9.52 -5.50 18.55
N ALA A 115 -8.68 -5.69 17.54
CA ALA A 115 -9.10 -6.16 16.22
C ALA A 115 -9.68 -7.59 16.29
N THR A 116 -9.02 -8.50 17.01
CA THR A 116 -9.51 -9.86 17.22
C THR A 116 -10.82 -9.86 18.00
N ALA A 117 -10.93 -9.07 19.06
CA ALA A 117 -12.17 -8.96 19.83
C ALA A 117 -13.34 -8.45 18.97
N ALA A 118 -13.10 -7.40 18.16
CA ALA A 118 -14.10 -6.87 17.24
C ALA A 118 -14.53 -7.93 16.20
N LEU A 119 -13.57 -8.64 15.59
CA LEU A 119 -13.86 -9.68 14.61
C LEU A 119 -14.66 -10.84 15.23
N VAL A 120 -14.27 -11.32 16.41
CA VAL A 120 -15.00 -12.39 17.10
C VAL A 120 -16.43 -11.93 17.42
N THR A 121 -16.60 -10.71 17.91
CA THR A 121 -17.93 -10.15 18.23
C THR A 121 -18.82 -10.09 16.99
N LEU A 122 -18.30 -9.56 15.87
CA LEU A 122 -19.02 -9.50 14.60
C LEU A 122 -19.36 -10.92 14.09
N MET A 123 -18.44 -11.87 14.22
CA MET A 123 -18.67 -13.25 13.80
C MET A 123 -19.78 -13.93 14.62
N VAL A 124 -19.80 -13.68 15.94
CA VAL A 124 -20.87 -14.19 16.82
C VAL A 124 -22.22 -13.59 16.44
N ILE A 125 -22.29 -12.28 16.12
CA ILE A 125 -23.54 -11.64 15.68
C ILE A 125 -24.04 -12.28 14.38
N VAL A 126 -23.15 -12.44 13.39
CA VAL A 126 -23.50 -12.99 12.07
C VAL A 126 -23.93 -14.46 12.13
N ILE A 127 -23.23 -15.30 12.91
CA ILE A 127 -23.52 -16.74 12.99
C ILE A 127 -24.64 -17.04 13.99
N GLY A 128 -24.64 -16.35 15.14
CA GLY A 128 -25.58 -16.58 16.24
C GLY A 128 -26.98 -16.01 15.98
N GLY A 129 -27.18 -15.26 14.90
CA GLY A 129 -28.48 -14.68 14.57
C GLY A 129 -28.95 -13.64 15.58
N ALA A 130 -28.01 -12.90 16.21
CA ALA A 130 -28.35 -11.78 17.08
C ALA A 130 -28.69 -10.54 16.22
N LEU A 131 -29.74 -10.67 15.42
CA LEU A 131 -30.60 -9.65 14.82
C LEU A 131 -31.78 -10.34 14.15
#